data_AF-A0A7Y5MT18-F1
#
_entry.id   AF-A0A7Y5MT18-F1
#
_cell.length_a   1.000
_cell.length_b   1.000
_cell.length_c   1.000
_cell.angle_alpha   90.00
_cell.angle_beta   90.00
_cell.angle_gamma   90.00
#
_symmetry.space_group_name_H-M   'P 1'
#
loop_
_entity.id
_entity.type
_entity.pdbx_description
1 polymer ?
#
loop_
_entity_poly.entity_id
_entity_poly.type
_entity_poly.pdbx_seq_one_letter_code
_entity_poly.pdbx_strand_id
1 'polypeptide(L)'
;MKKSCYLPGILCLAFTFHLSAANIRVTDLKTETSGSNLIVRCTLAWDNAWRDPAMNSHDAAWIFLKFKPNDPEYNSRHLLLRPKGHHVPGQSDNHPAPELEVSADHVGMFVYLSKNYRGNVAWALELVFDPAGLGRLDHKDGVWTLHAIEMVLAPAGAFTLGDPEPAAQKAASFFQVGENGGRNGLYTIQEENQPIPVGNAPGDLNYQASEPEYQGDGKGPVPAAFPKGVAAFYTMKYEITQGQYVQFLNALGSQASYFRANFAGKDYEKNRGSIYMDNGLYAAKSPQRPLNFVSWDDGCAFADWAGLRPMTELEFEKACRGASEPIPHEFPWGTAEKQHLARFVDLDDEVKYRDGITESQLTASNRPVFGAAACGALDLAGSLWERVVSIGHPLGRAYLGTHGDGRVSGYGFATNEDWPRGDDERSGGFGYRGGGYYEHGKPEGDFNPHSPIGWRNFAAWSGGPRSIAYGFRCVRTR
;
A
#
# COMPACT_ATOMS: atom_id res chain seq x y z
N MET A 1 55.71 -3.06 23.31
CA MET A 1 54.70 -2.00 23.10
C MET A 1 53.70 -2.46 22.04
N LYS A 2 52.56 -3.01 22.46
CA LYS A 2 51.44 -3.36 21.56
C LYS A 2 50.55 -2.12 21.44
N LYS A 3 50.41 -1.56 20.23
CA LYS A 3 49.47 -0.45 19.98
C LYS A 3 48.11 -1.05 19.65
N SER A 4 47.15 -0.91 20.57
CA SER A 4 45.73 -1.15 20.29
C SER A 4 45.23 -0.09 19.32
N CYS A 5 44.73 -0.50 18.15
CA CYS A 5 43.88 0.35 17.31
C CYS A 5 42.44 0.22 17.81
N TYR A 6 41.89 1.33 18.30
CA TYR A 6 40.46 1.48 18.54
C TYR A 6 39.79 1.85 17.21
N LEU A 7 38.85 1.03 16.74
CA LEU A 7 37.89 1.44 15.70
C LEU A 7 36.85 2.35 16.37
N PRO A 8 36.54 3.55 15.83
CA PRO A 8 35.45 4.37 16.34
C PRO A 8 34.12 3.73 15.95
N GLY A 9 33.21 3.61 16.92
CA GLY A 9 31.85 3.15 16.70
C GLY A 9 31.10 4.08 15.74
N ILE A 10 30.39 3.47 14.80
CA ILE A 10 29.47 4.15 13.89
C ILE A 10 28.32 4.70 14.73
N LEU A 11 28.31 6.02 14.92
CA LEU A 11 27.22 6.75 15.53
C LEU A 11 26.11 6.87 14.47
N CYS A 12 25.08 6.04 14.55
CA CYS A 12 23.84 6.26 13.80
C CYS A 12 23.19 7.55 14.30
N LEU A 13 23.40 8.65 13.57
CA LEU A 13 22.61 9.87 13.76
C LEU A 13 21.18 9.59 13.27
N ALA A 14 20.27 9.43 14.23
CA ALA A 14 18.83 9.52 13.97
C ALA A 14 18.50 11.00 13.69
N PHE A 15 18.34 11.37 12.43
CA PHE A 15 17.72 12.63 12.06
C PHE A 15 16.21 12.51 12.28
N THR A 16 15.69 13.10 13.36
CA THR A 16 14.26 13.35 13.52
C THR A 16 13.87 14.55 12.66
N PHE A 17 13.36 14.30 11.46
CA PHE A 17 12.57 15.28 10.72
C PHE A 17 11.11 15.15 11.16
N HIS A 18 10.57 16.17 11.83
CA HIS A 18 9.13 16.32 12.00
C HIS A 18 8.58 17.11 10.82
N LEU A 19 7.73 16.44 10.01
CA LEU A 19 6.52 16.93 9.32
C LEU A 19 6.21 16.01 8.11
N SER A 20 5.10 15.25 8.21
CA SER A 20 4.32 14.58 7.14
C SER A 20 4.39 13.05 6.93
N ALA A 21 3.24 12.54 6.44
CA ALA A 21 2.75 11.22 6.01
C ALA A 21 2.97 10.03 6.96
N ALA A 22 4.08 9.29 6.89
CA ALA A 22 4.30 8.09 7.70
C ALA A 22 5.31 8.36 8.83
N ASN A 23 4.88 8.23 10.08
CA ASN A 23 5.71 8.53 11.26
C ASN A 23 6.04 7.27 12.08
N ILE A 24 5.66 6.10 11.55
CA ILE A 24 6.06 4.82 12.08
C ILE A 24 7.57 4.63 12.06
N ARG A 25 8.09 4.17 13.19
CA ARG A 25 9.51 4.02 13.44
C ARG A 25 9.77 2.77 14.28
N VAL A 26 10.84 2.08 13.91
CA VAL A 26 11.45 1.01 14.69
C VAL A 26 12.80 1.51 15.17
N THR A 27 13.01 1.52 16.48
CA THR A 27 14.29 1.91 17.11
C THR A 27 14.79 0.81 18.02
N ASP A 28 16.03 0.95 18.52
CA ASP A 28 16.63 0.07 19.53
C ASP A 28 16.67 -1.41 19.13
N LEU A 29 16.78 -1.69 17.82
CA LEU A 29 16.79 -3.04 17.27
C LEU A 29 17.99 -3.83 17.79
N LYS A 30 17.71 -4.97 18.42
CA LYS A 30 18.70 -5.93 18.90
C LYS A 30 18.27 -7.34 18.54
N THR A 31 19.22 -8.18 18.15
CA THR A 31 18.98 -9.57 17.82
C THR A 31 19.82 -10.49 18.71
N GLU A 32 19.23 -11.60 19.13
CA GLU A 32 19.87 -12.60 19.99
C GLU A 32 19.40 -14.00 19.58
N THR A 33 20.34 -14.90 19.30
CA THR A 33 20.01 -16.31 19.05
C THR A 33 19.93 -17.04 20.39
N SER A 34 18.78 -17.66 20.67
CA SER A 34 18.57 -18.47 21.88
C SER A 34 17.94 -19.80 21.50
N GLY A 35 18.71 -20.89 21.65
CA GLY A 35 18.30 -22.23 21.21
C GLY A 35 17.96 -22.26 19.71
N SER A 36 16.74 -22.65 19.36
CA SER A 36 16.23 -22.72 17.98
C SER A 36 15.50 -21.46 17.52
N ASN A 37 15.65 -20.34 18.24
CA ASN A 37 14.93 -19.11 17.98
C ASN A 37 15.89 -17.94 17.78
N LEU A 38 15.49 -17.01 16.91
CA LEU A 38 16.05 -15.68 16.84
C LEU A 38 15.12 -14.72 17.58
N ILE A 39 15.57 -14.18 18.69
CA ILE A 39 14.84 -13.18 19.46
C ILE A 39 15.22 -11.80 18.94
N VAL A 40 14.23 -11.01 18.54
CA VAL A 40 14.39 -9.63 18.08
C VAL A 40 13.70 -8.71 19.05
N ARG A 41 14.44 -7.74 19.60
CA ARG A 41 13.93 -6.71 20.50
C ARG A 41 14.00 -5.36 19.82
N CYS A 42 12.96 -4.56 19.96
CA CYS A 42 12.91 -3.21 19.40
C CYS A 42 11.89 -2.35 20.14
N THR A 43 11.89 -1.05 19.86
CA THR A 43 10.79 -0.15 20.16
C THR A 43 10.04 0.14 18.86
N LEU A 44 8.75 -0.18 18.82
CA LEU A 44 7.85 0.24 17.74
C LEU A 44 7.06 1.45 18.22
N ALA A 45 7.08 2.55 17.45
CA ALA A 45 6.34 3.75 17.76
C ALA A 45 5.79 4.41 16.50
N TRP A 46 4.67 5.11 16.62
CA TRP A 46 4.16 6.01 15.61
C TRP A 46 3.23 7.03 16.26
N ASP A 47 2.97 8.13 15.57
CA ASP A 47 2.15 9.20 16.10
C ASP A 47 0.74 9.07 15.52
N ASN A 48 -0.27 9.43 16.31
CA ASN A 48 -1.69 9.31 15.93
C ASN A 48 -2.17 7.88 15.63
N ALA A 49 -1.63 6.87 16.33
CA ALA A 49 -2.24 5.54 16.36
C ALA A 49 -3.71 5.64 16.73
N TRP A 50 -4.58 4.89 16.06
CA TRP A 50 -6.00 5.00 16.29
C TRP A 50 -6.77 3.70 16.11
N ARG A 51 -7.78 3.52 16.95
CA ARG A 51 -8.88 2.58 16.76
C ARG A 51 -10.16 3.36 17.01
N ASP A 52 -11.03 3.43 16.00
CA ASP A 52 -12.28 4.19 16.09
C ASP A 52 -13.47 3.27 15.82
N PRO A 53 -14.25 2.92 16.87
CA PRO A 53 -15.47 2.13 16.70
C PRO A 53 -16.48 2.73 15.73
N ALA A 54 -16.53 4.07 15.57
CA ALA A 54 -17.46 4.73 14.65
C ALA A 54 -17.06 4.54 13.17
N MET A 55 -15.77 4.34 12.89
CA MET A 55 -15.29 3.95 11.55
C MET A 55 -15.32 2.43 11.34
N ASN A 56 -15.61 1.66 12.39
CA ASN A 56 -15.42 0.20 12.42
C ASN A 56 -14.00 -0.22 11.95
N SER A 57 -13.00 0.62 12.19
CA SER A 57 -11.64 0.47 11.66
C SER A 57 -10.59 0.88 12.69
N HIS A 58 -9.34 0.55 12.40
CA HIS A 58 -8.16 0.98 13.13
C HIS A 58 -6.94 0.97 12.20
N ASP A 59 -5.90 1.70 12.58
CA ASP A 59 -4.58 1.49 11.99
C ASP A 59 -3.85 0.31 12.64
N ALA A 60 -2.83 -0.15 11.93
CA ALA A 60 -1.95 -1.22 12.36
C ALA A 60 -0.55 -1.01 11.76
N ALA A 61 0.46 -1.49 12.46
CA ALA A 61 1.79 -1.68 11.90
C ALA A 61 1.89 -3.09 11.31
N TRP A 62 2.18 -3.20 10.02
CA TRP A 62 2.65 -4.45 9.42
C TRP A 62 4.16 -4.55 9.59
N ILE A 63 4.63 -5.55 10.36
CA ILE A 63 6.05 -5.73 10.68
C ILE A 63 6.62 -7.01 10.07
N PHE A 64 7.84 -6.91 9.54
CA PHE A 64 8.58 -8.04 8.98
C PHE A 64 10.10 -7.83 9.08
N LEU A 65 10.85 -8.94 9.16
CA LEU A 65 12.29 -8.92 9.40
C LEU A 65 13.08 -9.35 8.17
N LYS A 66 14.12 -8.57 7.87
CA LYS A 66 15.07 -8.84 6.80
C LYS A 66 16.49 -8.98 7.34
N PHE A 67 17.26 -9.83 6.69
CA PHE A 67 18.70 -9.93 6.86
C PHE A 67 19.40 -9.73 5.52
N LYS A 68 20.21 -8.68 5.39
CA LYS A 68 21.03 -8.40 4.22
C LYS A 68 22.47 -8.85 4.49
N PRO A 69 22.99 -9.89 3.81
CA PRO A 69 24.41 -10.26 3.93
C PRO A 69 25.33 -9.11 3.49
N ASN A 70 26.55 -9.06 4.04
CA ASN A 70 27.63 -8.15 3.61
C ASN A 70 28.25 -8.56 2.25
N ASP A 71 27.41 -9.00 1.33
CA ASP A 71 27.76 -9.29 -0.05
C ASP A 71 26.82 -8.48 -0.94
N PRO A 72 27.33 -7.54 -1.75
CA PRO A 72 26.51 -6.66 -2.57
C PRO A 72 25.70 -7.43 -3.62
N GLU A 73 26.04 -8.66 -3.97
CA GLU A 73 25.32 -9.42 -5.01
C GLU A 73 24.09 -10.15 -4.49
N TYR A 74 23.94 -10.33 -3.17
CA TYR A 74 22.81 -11.07 -2.60
C TYR A 74 21.66 -10.18 -2.16
N ASN A 75 20.45 -10.51 -2.58
CA ASN A 75 19.22 -9.98 -1.98
C ASN A 75 19.14 -10.36 -0.49
N SER A 76 18.44 -9.52 0.28
CA SER A 76 18.08 -9.82 1.66
C SER A 76 17.25 -11.10 1.79
N ARG A 77 17.40 -11.79 2.91
CA ARG A 77 16.55 -12.92 3.32
C ARG A 77 15.40 -12.41 4.18
N HIS A 78 14.21 -12.95 3.93
CA HIS A 78 13.05 -12.77 4.77
C HIS A 78 13.03 -13.84 5.87
N LEU A 79 12.75 -13.44 7.11
CA LEU A 79 12.67 -14.36 8.24
C LEU A 79 11.22 -14.53 8.68
N LEU A 80 10.80 -15.78 8.83
CA LEU A 80 9.45 -16.11 9.28
C LEU A 80 9.33 -15.99 10.80
N LEU A 81 8.19 -15.50 11.26
CA LEU A 81 7.84 -15.46 12.67
C LEU A 81 7.50 -16.86 13.19
N ARG A 82 7.85 -17.13 14.45
CA ARG A 82 7.24 -18.24 15.18
C ARG A 82 5.75 -17.94 15.39
N PRO A 83 4.86 -18.96 15.40
CA PRO A 83 3.43 -18.73 15.65
C PRO A 83 3.10 -18.14 17.03
N LYS A 84 4.00 -18.33 18.01
CA LYS A 84 3.81 -17.93 19.42
C LYS A 84 5.16 -17.52 20.03
N GLY A 85 5.11 -16.95 21.23
CA GLY A 85 6.29 -16.56 22.02
C GLY A 85 6.66 -15.08 21.89
N HIS A 86 5.82 -14.27 21.24
CA HIS A 86 6.01 -12.82 21.16
C HIS A 86 5.51 -12.14 22.43
N HIS A 87 6.24 -11.13 22.89
CA HIS A 87 5.97 -10.44 24.14
C HIS A 87 6.06 -8.92 23.98
N VAL A 88 5.29 -8.21 24.79
CA VAL A 88 5.38 -6.75 24.96
C VAL A 88 5.86 -6.50 26.38
N PRO A 89 7.19 -6.41 26.60
CA PRO A 89 7.73 -6.21 27.94
C PRO A 89 7.33 -4.83 28.48
N GLY A 90 6.63 -4.85 29.62
CA GLY A 90 6.13 -3.65 30.27
C GLY A 90 4.84 -3.11 29.63
N GLN A 91 3.99 -2.47 30.44
CA GLN A 91 2.87 -1.67 29.95
C GLN A 91 3.22 -0.19 30.07
N SER A 92 2.79 0.58 29.07
CA SER A 92 2.76 2.04 29.15
C SER A 92 1.45 2.46 29.82
N ASP A 93 1.52 3.35 30.81
CA ASP A 93 0.31 3.93 31.43
C ASP A 93 -0.33 5.01 30.54
N ASN A 94 0.36 5.46 29.49
CA ASN A 94 -0.02 6.63 28.68
C ASN A 94 -0.83 6.29 27.41
N HIS A 95 -0.84 5.02 27.00
CA HIS A 95 -1.59 4.54 25.85
C HIS A 95 -1.93 3.05 26.01
N PRO A 96 -2.94 2.51 25.30
CA PRO A 96 -3.29 1.11 25.39
C PRO A 96 -2.13 0.15 25.06
N ALA A 97 -2.24 -1.08 25.58
CA ALA A 97 -1.42 -2.19 25.12
C ALA A 97 -1.76 -2.54 23.66
N PRO A 98 -0.82 -3.10 22.89
CA PRO A 98 -1.10 -3.55 21.54
C PRO A 98 -1.69 -4.96 21.55
N GLU A 99 -2.37 -5.32 20.46
CA GLU A 99 -2.61 -6.68 20.02
C GLU A 99 -1.55 -7.08 19.00
N LEU A 100 -1.09 -8.34 19.08
CA LEU A 100 -0.09 -8.92 18.19
C LEU A 100 -0.74 -10.04 17.39
N GLU A 101 -0.81 -9.90 16.06
CA GLU A 101 -1.45 -10.87 15.18
C GLU A 101 -0.45 -11.36 14.13
N VAL A 102 0.13 -12.53 14.38
CA VAL A 102 1.01 -13.22 13.41
C VAL A 102 0.15 -13.68 12.24
N SER A 103 0.55 -13.30 11.02
CA SER A 103 -0.15 -13.75 9.82
C SER A 103 -0.01 -15.26 9.59
N ALA A 104 -0.98 -15.85 8.90
CA ALA A 104 -1.08 -17.31 8.76
C ALA A 104 0.11 -17.96 8.03
N ASP A 105 0.76 -17.25 7.11
CA ASP A 105 1.98 -17.69 6.41
C ASP A 105 3.27 -17.37 7.18
N HIS A 106 3.15 -16.74 8.35
CA HIS A 106 4.25 -16.33 9.22
C HIS A 106 5.21 -15.28 8.64
N VAL A 107 4.89 -14.67 7.50
CA VAL A 107 5.75 -13.68 6.83
C VAL A 107 5.84 -12.40 7.66
N GLY A 108 4.76 -11.99 8.29
CA GLY A 108 4.79 -10.82 9.17
C GLY A 108 3.71 -10.84 10.23
N MET A 109 3.59 -9.72 10.93
CA MET A 109 2.65 -9.53 12.04
C MET A 109 1.98 -8.17 11.93
N PHE A 110 0.70 -8.11 12.27
CA PHE A 110 0.01 -6.86 12.55
C PHE A 110 0.13 -6.53 14.04
N VAL A 111 0.52 -5.28 14.33
CA VAL A 111 0.53 -4.71 15.69
C VAL A 111 -0.42 -3.52 15.72
N TYR A 112 -1.46 -3.57 16.55
CA TYR A 112 -2.51 -2.55 16.58
C TYR A 112 -3.08 -2.33 17.97
N LEU A 113 -3.83 -1.25 18.16
CA LEU A 113 -4.41 -0.91 19.46
C LEU A 113 -5.47 -1.93 19.93
N SER A 114 -5.42 -2.32 21.21
CA SER A 114 -6.39 -3.23 21.83
C SER A 114 -7.76 -2.62 22.14
N LYS A 115 -7.87 -1.29 22.16
CA LYS A 115 -9.12 -0.57 22.48
C LYS A 115 -9.14 0.81 21.84
N ASN A 116 -10.34 1.42 21.85
CA ASN A 116 -10.56 2.77 21.35
C ASN A 116 -9.54 3.76 21.91
N TYR A 117 -8.83 4.44 21.03
CA TYR A 117 -7.79 5.41 21.35
C TYR A 117 -7.42 6.20 20.10
N ARG A 118 -6.91 7.41 20.29
CA ARG A 118 -6.18 8.17 19.27
C ARG A 118 -5.04 8.92 19.95
N GLY A 119 -3.83 8.75 19.45
CA GLY A 119 -2.66 9.43 20.01
C GLY A 119 -1.36 8.70 19.74
N ASN A 120 -0.29 9.16 20.37
CA ASN A 120 1.05 8.61 20.14
C ASN A 120 1.23 7.33 20.93
N VAL A 121 1.87 6.33 20.30
CA VAL A 121 2.18 5.05 20.94
C VAL A 121 3.65 4.73 20.84
N ALA A 122 4.18 4.05 21.84
CA ALA A 122 5.49 3.41 21.81
C ALA A 122 5.45 2.11 22.62
N TRP A 123 5.76 1.00 21.97
CA TRP A 123 5.82 -0.32 22.61
C TRP A 123 7.20 -0.92 22.44
N ALA A 124 7.79 -1.36 23.55
CA ALA A 124 8.88 -2.31 23.50
C ALA A 124 8.32 -3.67 23.07
N LEU A 125 8.92 -4.29 22.06
CA LEU A 125 8.53 -5.59 21.53
C LEU A 125 9.68 -6.57 21.67
N GLU A 126 9.35 -7.81 22.00
CA GLU A 126 10.21 -8.98 21.89
C GLU A 126 9.53 -9.98 20.96
N LEU A 127 10.12 -10.18 19.78
CA LEU A 127 9.57 -10.94 18.67
C LEU A 127 10.44 -12.16 18.40
N VAL A 128 9.81 -13.29 18.09
CA VAL A 128 10.51 -14.57 17.93
C VAL A 128 10.43 -15.03 16.49
N PHE A 129 11.58 -15.15 15.83
CA PHE A 129 11.71 -15.58 14.44
C PHE A 129 12.36 -16.96 14.34
N ASP A 130 12.08 -17.65 13.24
CA ASP A 130 12.75 -18.89 12.86
C ASP A 130 14.08 -18.57 12.15
N PRO A 131 15.25 -18.87 12.75
CA PRO A 131 16.54 -18.63 12.13
C PRO A 131 16.79 -19.51 10.89
N ALA A 132 15.98 -20.55 10.65
CA ALA A 132 16.11 -21.40 9.47
C ALA A 132 16.02 -20.62 8.14
N GLY A 133 15.35 -19.45 8.13
CA GLY A 133 15.26 -18.58 6.96
C GLY A 133 16.62 -18.01 6.48
N LEU A 134 17.66 -18.04 7.32
CA LEU A 134 19.02 -17.67 6.93
C LEU A 134 19.69 -18.72 6.04
N GLY A 135 19.23 -19.98 6.10
CA GLY A 135 19.89 -21.09 5.44
C GLY A 135 21.32 -21.28 5.93
N ARG A 136 22.30 -21.05 5.05
CA ARG A 136 23.75 -21.21 5.33
C ARG A 136 24.46 -19.91 5.69
N LEU A 137 23.76 -18.78 5.70
CA LEU A 137 24.35 -17.47 5.95
C LEU A 137 24.71 -17.31 7.44
N ASP A 138 25.85 -16.67 7.72
CA ASP A 138 26.19 -16.30 9.08
C ASP A 138 25.40 -15.04 9.49
N HIS A 139 24.53 -15.16 10.49
CA HIS A 139 23.77 -14.08 11.09
C HIS A 139 24.59 -12.87 11.59
N LYS A 140 25.91 -13.04 11.77
CA LYS A 140 26.83 -11.97 12.18
C LYS A 140 27.44 -11.20 11.02
N ASP A 141 27.36 -11.74 9.80
CA ASP A 141 27.98 -11.16 8.60
C ASP A 141 26.93 -10.48 7.70
N GLY A 142 26.22 -9.52 8.28
CA GLY A 142 25.20 -8.77 7.58
C GLY A 142 24.47 -7.79 8.47
N VAL A 143 23.42 -7.20 7.91
CA VAL A 143 22.60 -6.18 8.55
C VAL A 143 21.19 -6.72 8.76
N TRP A 144 20.73 -6.64 10.00
CA TRP A 144 19.35 -6.89 10.37
C TRP A 144 18.54 -5.61 10.24
N THR A 145 17.41 -5.69 9.56
CA THR A 145 16.44 -4.58 9.48
C THR A 145 15.04 -5.11 9.78
N LEU A 146 14.38 -4.49 10.75
CA LEU A 146 12.96 -4.72 11.01
C LEU A 146 12.18 -3.55 10.41
N HIS A 147 11.30 -3.87 9.47
CA HIS A 147 10.48 -2.88 8.77
C HIS A 147 9.10 -2.82 9.41
N ALA A 148 8.49 -1.64 9.34
CA ALA A 148 7.12 -1.42 9.76
C ALA A 148 6.41 -0.51 8.74
N ILE A 149 5.21 -0.90 8.32
CA ILE A 149 4.39 -0.15 7.38
C ILE A 149 3.05 0.16 8.05
N GLU A 150 2.61 1.42 8.04
CA GLU A 150 1.29 1.81 8.52
C GLU A 150 0.21 1.32 7.55
N MET A 151 -0.71 0.52 8.08
CA MET A 151 -1.85 -0.06 7.41
C MET A 151 -3.14 0.38 8.10
N VAL A 152 -4.27 0.25 7.43
CA VAL A 152 -5.61 0.43 8.00
C VAL A 152 -6.51 -0.73 7.61
N LEU A 153 -7.41 -1.11 8.51
CA LEU A 153 -8.34 -2.22 8.30
C LEU A 153 -9.53 -1.78 7.42
N ALA A 154 -9.70 -2.39 6.25
CA ALA A 154 -10.97 -2.40 5.54
C ALA A 154 -11.84 -3.53 6.12
N PRO A 155 -12.99 -3.23 6.77
CA PRO A 155 -13.77 -4.25 7.46
C PRO A 155 -14.48 -5.18 6.49
N ALA A 156 -14.66 -6.44 6.91
CA ALA A 156 -15.45 -7.40 6.16
C ALA A 156 -16.91 -6.94 5.99
N GLY A 157 -17.55 -7.37 4.90
CA GLY A 157 -18.97 -7.18 4.64
C GLY A 157 -19.25 -6.78 3.20
N ALA A 158 -20.51 -6.97 2.80
CA ALA A 158 -21.01 -6.56 1.50
C ALA A 158 -20.79 -5.06 1.24
N PHE A 159 -20.75 -4.70 -0.04
CA PHE A 159 -20.63 -3.30 -0.47
C PHE A 159 -21.14 -3.14 -1.90
N THR A 160 -21.45 -1.90 -2.25
CA THR A 160 -22.04 -1.54 -3.55
C THR A 160 -21.02 -0.81 -4.41
N LEU A 161 -20.86 -1.31 -5.63
CA LEU A 161 -19.98 -0.78 -6.68
C LEU A 161 -20.67 0.31 -7.50
N GLY A 162 -19.84 1.15 -8.12
CA GLY A 162 -20.26 2.13 -9.11
C GLY A 162 -20.55 3.51 -8.53
N ASP A 163 -21.23 4.30 -9.33
CA ASP A 163 -21.63 5.69 -9.06
C ASP A 163 -23.06 5.89 -9.57
N PRO A 164 -24.02 6.38 -8.77
CA PRO A 164 -25.42 6.52 -9.17
C PRO A 164 -25.64 7.59 -10.25
N GLU A 165 -24.66 8.46 -10.53
CA GLU A 165 -24.73 9.43 -11.61
C GLU A 165 -24.69 8.72 -12.98
N PRO A 166 -25.67 8.97 -13.88
CA PRO A 166 -25.63 8.39 -15.23
C PRO A 166 -24.40 8.80 -16.04
N ALA A 167 -23.89 10.02 -15.84
CA ALA A 167 -22.72 10.54 -16.54
C ALA A 167 -21.45 9.70 -16.25
N ALA A 168 -21.35 9.12 -15.04
CA ALA A 168 -20.23 8.26 -14.64
C ALA A 168 -20.12 6.99 -15.49
N GLN A 169 -21.18 6.59 -16.22
CA GLN A 169 -21.08 5.48 -17.17
C GLN A 169 -20.02 5.77 -18.25
N LYS A 170 -19.89 7.02 -18.72
CA LYS A 170 -18.84 7.39 -19.69
C LYS A 170 -17.42 7.23 -19.13
N ALA A 171 -17.31 7.29 -17.81
CA ALA A 171 -16.09 7.05 -17.04
C ALA A 171 -15.89 5.57 -16.70
N ALA A 172 -16.55 4.63 -17.40
CA ALA A 172 -16.48 3.20 -17.14
C ALA A 172 -16.93 2.77 -15.72
N SER A 173 -17.77 3.57 -15.07
CA SER A 173 -18.32 3.19 -13.77
C SER A 173 -19.08 1.87 -13.85
N PHE A 174 -18.96 1.06 -12.80
CA PHE A 174 -19.69 -0.19 -12.68
C PHE A 174 -21.20 0.05 -12.61
N PHE A 175 -21.96 -0.83 -13.25
CA PHE A 175 -23.41 -0.85 -13.15
C PHE A 175 -23.96 -2.27 -13.31
N GLN A 176 -25.19 -2.47 -12.83
CA GLN A 176 -25.95 -3.69 -13.09
C GLN A 176 -26.75 -3.55 -14.39
N VAL A 177 -26.75 -4.57 -15.23
CA VAL A 177 -27.52 -4.58 -16.49
C VAL A 177 -29.00 -4.86 -16.23
N GLY A 178 -29.88 -4.12 -16.90
CA GLY A 178 -31.34 -4.31 -16.87
C GLY A 178 -31.87 -5.21 -17.97
N GLU A 179 -33.17 -5.46 -17.94
CA GLU A 179 -33.89 -6.27 -18.94
C GLU A 179 -33.74 -5.77 -20.38
N ASN A 180 -33.49 -4.47 -20.57
CA ASN A 180 -33.28 -3.86 -21.88
C ASN A 180 -31.82 -3.90 -22.36
N GLY A 181 -30.91 -4.55 -21.62
CA GLY A 181 -29.47 -4.58 -21.89
C GLY A 181 -28.72 -3.29 -21.53
N GLY A 182 -29.42 -2.28 -21.00
CA GLY A 182 -28.84 -1.02 -20.55
C GLY A 182 -28.55 -1.00 -19.05
N ARG A 183 -28.07 0.14 -18.56
CA ARG A 183 -27.82 0.37 -17.14
C ARG A 183 -29.12 0.32 -16.32
N ASN A 184 -29.09 -0.43 -15.22
CA ASN A 184 -30.19 -0.60 -14.26
C ASN A 184 -29.67 -0.52 -12.81
N GLY A 185 -29.04 0.61 -12.49
CA GLY A 185 -28.56 0.90 -11.14
C GLY A 185 -27.17 0.36 -10.83
N LEU A 186 -26.88 0.31 -9.52
CA LEU A 186 -25.60 -0.08 -8.95
C LEU A 186 -25.51 -1.61 -8.82
N TYR A 187 -24.32 -2.13 -8.55
CA TYR A 187 -24.10 -3.57 -8.39
C TYR A 187 -23.54 -3.87 -6.99
N THR A 188 -24.20 -4.75 -6.23
CA THR A 188 -23.75 -5.12 -4.87
C THR A 188 -23.04 -6.46 -4.87
N ILE A 189 -21.85 -6.51 -4.26
CA ILE A 189 -21.12 -7.76 -3.99
C ILE A 189 -21.49 -8.23 -2.58
N GLN A 190 -22.06 -9.43 -2.48
CA GLN A 190 -22.58 -9.97 -1.21
C GLN A 190 -21.53 -10.81 -0.47
N GLU A 191 -20.83 -11.70 -1.19
CA GLU A 191 -19.94 -12.70 -0.59
C GLU A 191 -18.58 -12.75 -1.31
N GLU A 192 -17.51 -13.05 -0.57
CA GLU A 192 -16.15 -13.11 -1.12
C GLU A 192 -15.98 -14.23 -2.15
N ASN A 193 -16.65 -15.37 -1.96
CA ASN A 193 -16.53 -16.57 -2.81
C ASN A 193 -17.57 -16.60 -3.97
N GLN A 194 -18.38 -15.56 -4.14
CA GLN A 194 -19.41 -15.49 -5.18
C GLN A 194 -18.78 -15.16 -6.55
N PRO A 195 -18.89 -16.01 -7.59
CA PRO A 195 -18.54 -15.59 -8.95
C PRO A 195 -19.43 -14.41 -9.40
N ILE A 196 -18.83 -13.40 -10.03
CA ILE A 196 -19.58 -12.24 -10.55
C ILE A 196 -19.67 -12.36 -12.08
N PRO A 197 -20.86 -12.60 -12.66
CA PRO A 197 -21.05 -12.50 -14.10
C PRO A 197 -20.72 -11.09 -14.60
N VAL A 198 -19.94 -11.00 -15.67
CA VAL A 198 -19.64 -9.74 -16.36
C VAL A 198 -20.04 -9.89 -17.81
N GLY A 199 -20.93 -9.03 -18.28
CA GLY A 199 -21.53 -9.18 -19.60
C GLY A 199 -22.74 -8.28 -19.81
N ASN A 200 -23.49 -8.56 -20.87
CA ASN A 200 -24.65 -7.77 -21.28
C ASN A 200 -25.99 -8.43 -20.93
N ALA A 201 -26.00 -9.52 -20.14
CA ALA A 201 -27.25 -10.17 -19.73
C ALA A 201 -27.87 -9.43 -18.54
N PRO A 202 -29.21 -9.40 -18.42
CA PRO A 202 -29.88 -8.81 -17.26
C PRO A 202 -29.36 -9.38 -15.94
N GLY A 203 -28.98 -8.51 -15.01
CA GLY A 203 -28.39 -8.87 -13.72
C GLY A 203 -26.86 -8.95 -13.70
N ASP A 204 -26.19 -8.99 -14.84
CA ASP A 204 -24.72 -8.99 -14.89
C ASP A 204 -24.13 -7.66 -14.42
N LEU A 205 -22.89 -7.71 -13.91
CA LEU A 205 -22.04 -6.53 -13.76
C LEU A 205 -21.56 -6.09 -15.15
N ASN A 206 -21.50 -4.78 -15.40
CA ASN A 206 -20.95 -4.24 -16.64
C ASN A 206 -20.24 -2.90 -16.37
N TYR A 207 -19.41 -2.50 -17.32
CA TYR A 207 -18.71 -1.23 -17.36
C TYR A 207 -18.32 -0.92 -18.80
N GLN A 208 -18.34 0.37 -19.17
CA GLN A 208 -18.12 0.79 -20.56
C GLN A 208 -17.32 2.09 -20.58
N ALA A 209 -16.07 2.06 -21.05
CA ALA A 209 -15.32 3.29 -21.27
C ALA A 209 -15.73 3.95 -22.59
N SER A 210 -15.69 5.29 -22.65
CA SER A 210 -15.93 6.02 -23.91
C SER A 210 -14.84 5.75 -24.95
N GLU A 211 -13.59 5.62 -24.50
CA GLU A 211 -12.43 5.46 -25.38
C GLU A 211 -12.10 3.97 -25.63
N PRO A 212 -11.93 3.54 -26.89
CA PRO A 212 -11.55 2.17 -27.29
C PRO A 212 -10.37 1.56 -26.55
N GLU A 213 -9.35 2.36 -26.27
CA GLU A 213 -8.12 1.94 -25.59
C GLU A 213 -8.31 1.59 -24.11
N TYR A 214 -9.42 1.99 -23.49
CA TYR A 214 -9.66 1.79 -22.06
C TYR A 214 -10.85 0.88 -21.71
N GLN A 215 -11.51 0.30 -22.71
CA GLN A 215 -12.77 -0.42 -22.53
C GLN A 215 -12.63 -1.71 -21.71
N GLY A 216 -11.41 -2.23 -21.57
CA GLY A 216 -11.19 -3.62 -21.15
C GLY A 216 -11.85 -4.60 -22.12
N ASP A 217 -12.02 -5.84 -21.70
CA ASP A 217 -12.60 -6.88 -22.56
C ASP A 217 -14.10 -7.09 -22.40
N GLY A 218 -14.71 -6.48 -21.38
CA GLY A 218 -16.15 -6.59 -21.07
C GLY A 218 -16.61 -8.01 -20.77
N LYS A 219 -15.71 -8.90 -20.35
CA LYS A 219 -15.97 -10.33 -20.19
C LYS A 219 -15.82 -10.78 -18.74
N GLY A 220 -16.52 -11.85 -18.41
CA GLY A 220 -16.47 -12.49 -17.11
C GLY A 220 -16.51 -14.02 -17.20
N PRO A 221 -16.82 -14.69 -16.07
CA PRO A 221 -17.06 -14.09 -14.76
C PRO A 221 -15.76 -13.57 -14.10
N VAL A 222 -15.90 -12.70 -13.10
CA VAL A 222 -14.87 -12.57 -12.05
C VAL A 222 -14.94 -13.83 -11.19
N PRO A 223 -13.88 -14.64 -11.11
CA PRO A 223 -13.93 -15.93 -10.43
C PRO A 223 -14.18 -15.84 -8.92
N ALA A 224 -14.69 -16.92 -8.32
CA ALA A 224 -14.87 -17.06 -6.88
C ALA A 224 -13.59 -16.76 -6.08
N ALA A 225 -12.42 -17.16 -6.59
CA ALA A 225 -11.14 -16.98 -5.91
C ALA A 225 -10.54 -15.56 -6.01
N PHE A 226 -11.07 -14.70 -6.88
CA PHE A 226 -10.55 -13.33 -7.02
C PHE A 226 -10.86 -12.49 -5.77
N PRO A 227 -9.91 -11.74 -5.19
CA PRO A 227 -10.18 -10.88 -4.03
C PRO A 227 -11.16 -9.76 -4.36
N LYS A 228 -12.35 -9.80 -3.76
CA LYS A 228 -13.43 -8.84 -4.01
C LYS A 228 -13.48 -7.72 -2.99
N GLY A 229 -12.89 -7.93 -1.80
CA GLY A 229 -12.94 -6.97 -0.70
C GLY A 229 -14.15 -7.13 0.22
N VAL A 230 -14.92 -8.23 0.10
CA VAL A 230 -15.93 -8.60 1.10
C VAL A 230 -15.26 -9.20 2.34
N ALA A 231 -14.20 -9.98 2.16
CA ALA A 231 -13.32 -10.36 3.26
C ALA A 231 -12.58 -9.14 3.82
N ALA A 232 -12.28 -9.15 5.12
CA ALA A 232 -11.48 -8.09 5.72
C ALA A 232 -10.05 -8.13 5.18
N PHE A 233 -9.49 -6.96 4.90
CA PHE A 233 -8.10 -6.83 4.48
C PHE A 233 -7.51 -5.54 5.04
N TYR A 234 -6.19 -5.52 5.17
CA TYR A 234 -5.45 -4.31 5.45
C TYR A 234 -4.99 -3.67 4.15
N THR A 235 -5.13 -2.35 4.04
CA THR A 235 -4.49 -1.54 2.99
C THR A 235 -3.45 -0.63 3.60
N MET A 236 -2.37 -0.33 2.90
CA MET A 236 -1.45 0.71 3.37
C MET A 236 -2.22 2.01 3.60
N LYS A 237 -1.90 2.71 4.70
CA LYS A 237 -2.57 3.95 5.10
C LYS A 237 -2.24 5.11 4.16
N TYR A 238 -1.01 5.14 3.66
CA TYR A 238 -0.48 6.06 2.64
C TYR A 238 0.03 5.25 1.44
N GLU A 239 0.29 5.90 0.30
CA GLU A 239 1.03 5.27 -0.80
C GLU A 239 2.43 4.84 -0.33
N ILE A 240 3.08 3.94 -1.09
CA ILE A 240 4.50 3.63 -0.85
C ILE A 240 5.28 4.95 -0.85
N THR A 241 6.12 5.18 0.16
CA THR A 241 6.95 6.39 0.21
C THR A 241 8.30 6.18 -0.47
N GLN A 242 8.96 7.27 -0.90
CA GLN A 242 10.30 7.19 -1.46
C GLN A 242 11.32 6.62 -0.46
N GLY A 243 11.15 6.88 0.83
CA GLY A 243 11.96 6.30 1.90
C GLY A 243 11.76 4.79 2.06
N GLN A 244 10.51 4.31 1.98
CA GLN A 244 10.22 2.87 1.99
C GLN A 244 10.83 2.18 0.77
N TYR A 245 10.74 2.80 -0.41
CA TYR A 245 11.35 2.23 -1.61
C TYR A 245 12.88 2.22 -1.54
N VAL A 246 13.50 3.23 -0.94
CA VAL A 246 14.94 3.23 -0.65
C VAL A 246 15.34 2.06 0.26
N GLN A 247 14.55 1.76 1.30
CA GLN A 247 14.79 0.60 2.14
C GLN A 247 14.73 -0.71 1.35
N PHE A 248 13.74 -0.83 0.45
CA PHE A 248 13.63 -1.95 -0.48
C PHE A 248 14.86 -2.06 -1.39
N LEU A 249 15.24 -1.00 -2.09
CA LEU A 249 16.39 -0.99 -3.01
C LEU A 249 17.70 -1.38 -2.31
N ASN A 250 17.93 -0.86 -1.11
CA ASN A 250 19.10 -1.22 -0.29
C ASN A 250 19.06 -2.65 0.26
N ALA A 251 17.89 -3.29 0.24
CA ALA A 251 17.72 -4.69 0.63
C ALA A 251 17.93 -5.66 -0.55
N LEU A 252 18.20 -5.16 -1.76
CA LEU A 252 18.48 -5.95 -2.95
C LEU A 252 19.99 -6.10 -3.21
N GLY A 253 20.35 -7.10 -4.01
CA GLY A 253 21.68 -7.22 -4.59
C GLY A 253 21.84 -6.35 -5.83
N SER A 254 23.09 -6.11 -6.25
CA SER A 254 23.46 -5.20 -7.34
C SER A 254 22.64 -5.39 -8.62
N GLN A 255 22.42 -6.64 -9.03
CA GLN A 255 21.65 -6.93 -10.24
C GLN A 255 20.17 -6.59 -10.08
N ALA A 256 19.53 -7.01 -8.99
CA ALA A 256 18.11 -6.77 -8.75
C ALA A 256 17.81 -5.28 -8.54
N SER A 257 18.66 -4.57 -7.79
CA SER A 257 18.50 -3.12 -7.55
C SER A 257 18.62 -2.32 -8.85
N TYR A 258 19.48 -2.73 -9.78
CA TYR A 258 19.61 -2.09 -11.09
C TYR A 258 18.29 -2.07 -11.88
N PHE A 259 17.56 -3.20 -11.91
CA PHE A 259 16.27 -3.29 -12.62
C PHE A 259 15.11 -2.61 -11.90
N ARG A 260 15.22 -2.41 -10.58
CA ARG A 260 14.19 -1.78 -9.73
C ARG A 260 14.45 -0.30 -9.43
N ALA A 261 15.61 0.23 -9.79
CA ALA A 261 15.91 1.65 -9.68
C ALA A 261 14.99 2.48 -10.58
N ASN A 262 13.99 3.13 -9.99
CA ASN A 262 12.96 3.90 -10.69
C ASN A 262 13.40 5.31 -11.09
N PHE A 263 14.59 5.74 -10.67
CA PHE A 263 15.08 7.12 -10.79
C PHE A 263 16.04 7.37 -11.97
N ALA A 264 16.17 6.42 -12.90
CA ALA A 264 16.98 6.57 -14.11
C ALA A 264 16.28 7.34 -15.26
N GLY A 265 15.05 7.82 -15.04
CA GLY A 265 14.29 8.59 -16.02
C GLY A 265 14.84 10.01 -16.22
N LYS A 266 14.60 10.59 -17.41
CA LYS A 266 14.96 12.00 -17.68
C LYS A 266 14.21 12.94 -16.73
N ASP A 267 14.93 13.93 -16.20
CA ASP A 267 14.40 14.97 -15.31
C ASP A 267 13.69 14.42 -14.06
N TYR A 268 14.01 13.21 -13.61
CA TYR A 268 13.41 12.57 -12.44
C TYR A 268 13.42 13.50 -11.22
N GLU A 269 14.57 14.13 -10.95
CA GLU A 269 14.77 15.03 -9.82
C GLU A 269 14.04 16.37 -9.95
N LYS A 270 13.70 16.79 -11.18
CA LYS A 270 12.89 18.00 -11.42
C LYS A 270 11.39 17.71 -11.35
N ASN A 271 11.02 16.45 -11.49
CA ASN A 271 9.64 15.98 -11.58
C ASN A 271 9.26 15.20 -10.32
N ARG A 272 9.45 15.79 -9.13
CA ARG A 272 9.04 15.23 -7.83
C ARG A 272 9.80 13.98 -7.34
N GLY A 273 10.72 13.43 -8.13
CA GLY A 273 11.65 12.37 -7.72
C GLY A 273 12.73 12.87 -6.76
N SER A 274 13.04 12.12 -5.70
CA SER A 274 14.03 12.54 -4.68
C SER A 274 15.05 11.46 -4.32
N ILE A 275 14.91 10.26 -4.88
CA ILE A 275 15.86 9.14 -4.69
C ILE A 275 17.17 9.41 -5.45
N TYR A 276 18.30 9.19 -4.79
CA TYR A 276 19.65 9.35 -5.33
C TYR A 276 20.63 8.35 -4.70
N MET A 277 21.86 8.31 -5.22
CA MET A 277 22.95 7.51 -4.64
C MET A 277 23.81 8.35 -3.70
N ASP A 278 24.02 7.87 -2.48
CA ASP A 278 24.94 8.43 -1.48
C ASP A 278 25.90 7.35 -1.00
N ASN A 279 27.20 7.52 -1.26
CA ASN A 279 28.26 6.59 -0.83
C ASN A 279 27.96 5.09 -1.12
N GLY A 280 27.37 4.79 -2.28
CA GLY A 280 27.05 3.42 -2.70
C GLY A 280 25.73 2.86 -2.14
N LEU A 281 24.96 3.66 -1.40
CA LEU A 281 23.61 3.33 -0.94
C LEU A 281 22.57 4.23 -1.60
N TYR A 282 21.35 3.73 -1.75
CA TYR A 282 20.22 4.57 -2.13
C TYR A 282 19.79 5.43 -0.93
N ALA A 283 19.43 6.68 -1.20
CA ALA A 283 18.91 7.64 -0.22
C ALA A 283 17.79 8.48 -0.87
N ALA A 284 16.93 9.11 -0.07
CA ALA A 284 15.88 10.01 -0.56
C ALA A 284 15.98 11.37 0.14
N LYS A 285 15.93 12.47 -0.62
CA LYS A 285 15.86 13.83 -0.03
C LYS A 285 14.50 14.10 0.61
N SER A 286 13.44 13.49 0.08
CA SER A 286 12.07 13.57 0.58
C SER A 286 11.53 12.16 0.90
N PRO A 287 12.00 11.52 1.99
CA PRO A 287 11.67 10.13 2.28
C PRO A 287 10.18 9.90 2.56
N GLN A 288 9.43 10.94 2.98
CA GLN A 288 7.99 10.85 3.27
C GLN A 288 7.09 11.10 2.06
N ARG A 289 7.67 11.54 0.95
CA ARG A 289 6.93 11.80 -0.27
C ARG A 289 6.41 10.49 -0.86
N PRO A 290 5.16 10.45 -1.35
CA PRO A 290 4.67 9.33 -2.15
C PRO A 290 5.63 8.98 -3.30
N LEU A 291 5.86 7.69 -3.50
CA LEU A 291 6.73 7.15 -4.52
C LEU A 291 6.05 7.28 -5.88
N ASN A 292 6.53 8.22 -6.67
CA ASN A 292 6.18 8.37 -8.07
C ASN A 292 7.16 7.59 -8.97
N PHE A 293 6.91 7.63 -10.29
CA PHE A 293 7.68 6.88 -11.28
C PHE A 293 7.64 5.36 -11.05
N VAL A 294 6.49 4.82 -10.61
CA VAL A 294 6.34 3.39 -10.32
C VAL A 294 5.77 2.66 -11.53
N SER A 295 6.49 1.64 -12.01
CA SER A 295 5.94 0.67 -12.96
C SER A 295 5.09 -0.39 -12.24
N TRP A 296 4.36 -1.23 -12.98
CA TRP A 296 3.59 -2.30 -12.35
C TRP A 296 4.51 -3.29 -11.64
N ASP A 297 5.59 -3.68 -12.31
CA ASP A 297 6.54 -4.65 -11.75
C ASP A 297 7.37 -4.08 -10.60
N ASP A 298 7.59 -2.76 -10.53
CA ASP A 298 8.23 -2.10 -9.36
C ASP A 298 7.35 -2.23 -8.11
N GLY A 299 6.05 -1.90 -8.25
CA GLY A 299 5.08 -2.01 -7.17
C GLY A 299 4.86 -3.46 -6.72
N CYS A 300 4.79 -4.40 -7.66
CA CYS A 300 4.73 -5.82 -7.34
C CYS A 300 5.99 -6.30 -6.62
N ALA A 301 7.19 -5.92 -7.07
CA ALA A 301 8.43 -6.33 -6.40
C ALA A 301 8.51 -5.81 -4.95
N PHE A 302 8.08 -4.56 -4.71
CA PHE A 302 7.95 -4.03 -3.36
C PHE A 302 6.92 -4.81 -2.53
N ALA A 303 5.74 -5.09 -3.11
CA ALA A 303 4.69 -5.85 -2.44
C ALA A 303 5.20 -7.23 -2.03
N ASP A 304 5.87 -7.96 -2.93
CA ASP A 304 6.45 -9.27 -2.63
C ASP A 304 7.50 -9.17 -1.51
N TRP A 305 8.46 -8.26 -1.66
CA TRP A 305 9.49 -8.03 -0.64
C TRP A 305 8.89 -7.72 0.74
N ALA A 306 7.82 -6.94 0.81
CA ALA A 306 7.14 -6.57 2.04
C ALA A 306 6.18 -7.66 2.57
N GLY A 307 5.96 -8.76 1.85
CA GLY A 307 4.96 -9.75 2.23
C GLY A 307 3.52 -9.23 2.09
N LEU A 308 3.28 -8.32 1.15
CA LEU A 308 1.98 -7.76 0.82
C LEU A 308 1.56 -8.25 -0.58
N ARG A 309 0.48 -7.70 -1.14
CA ARG A 309 0.06 -7.97 -2.52
C ARG A 309 -0.52 -6.72 -3.19
N PRO A 310 -0.61 -6.69 -4.52
CA PRO A 310 -1.37 -5.68 -5.26
C PRO A 310 -2.85 -5.65 -4.83
N MET A 311 -3.41 -4.44 -4.77
CA MET A 311 -4.83 -4.22 -4.50
C MET A 311 -5.65 -4.48 -5.76
N THR A 312 -6.84 -5.08 -5.62
CA THR A 312 -7.80 -5.16 -6.74
C THR A 312 -8.60 -3.86 -6.87
N GLU A 313 -9.13 -3.58 -8.05
CA GLU A 313 -10.00 -2.42 -8.21
C GLU A 313 -11.31 -2.50 -7.40
N LEU A 314 -11.74 -3.71 -7.03
CA LEU A 314 -12.91 -3.93 -6.17
C LEU A 314 -12.57 -3.62 -4.71
N GLU A 315 -11.39 -4.03 -4.26
CA GLU A 315 -10.85 -3.66 -2.94
C GLU A 315 -10.60 -2.17 -2.83
N PHE A 316 -10.14 -1.50 -3.90
CA PHE A 316 -10.00 -0.05 -3.93
C PHE A 316 -11.36 0.64 -3.63
N GLU A 317 -12.42 0.22 -4.32
CA GLU A 317 -13.77 0.78 -4.12
C GLU A 317 -14.29 0.49 -2.70
N LYS A 318 -14.05 -0.73 -2.18
CA LYS A 318 -14.35 -1.09 -0.80
C LYS A 318 -13.60 -0.22 0.21
N ALA A 319 -12.29 -0.03 0.03
CA ALA A 319 -11.47 0.77 0.94
C ALA A 319 -11.96 2.22 1.00
N CYS A 320 -12.30 2.79 -0.16
CA CYS A 320 -12.85 4.14 -0.26
C CYS A 320 -14.18 4.30 0.50
N ARG A 321 -15.15 3.44 0.22
CA ARG A 321 -16.57 3.66 0.59
C ARG A 321 -17.04 2.85 1.81
N GLY A 322 -16.40 1.72 2.06
CA GLY A 322 -16.87 0.76 3.07
C GLY A 322 -18.20 0.13 2.67
N ALA A 323 -19.18 0.14 3.58
CA ALA A 323 -20.52 -0.39 3.35
C ALA A 323 -21.57 0.71 3.09
N SER A 324 -21.14 1.96 2.91
CA SER A 324 -22.04 3.09 2.67
C SER A 324 -22.67 3.00 1.27
N GLU A 325 -23.89 3.53 1.13
CA GLU A 325 -24.53 3.66 -0.18
C GLU A 325 -23.76 4.66 -1.06
N PRO A 326 -23.45 4.31 -2.34
CA PRO A 326 -22.81 5.23 -3.26
C PRO A 326 -23.66 6.49 -3.50
N ILE A 327 -23.00 7.66 -3.51
CA ILE A 327 -23.61 8.95 -3.89
C ILE A 327 -23.05 9.43 -5.23
N PRO A 328 -23.74 10.34 -5.95
CA PRO A 328 -23.24 10.87 -7.22
C PRO A 328 -21.88 11.55 -7.04
N HIS A 329 -20.93 11.26 -7.94
CA HIS A 329 -19.61 11.92 -7.96
C HIS A 329 -18.85 11.79 -6.62
N GLU A 330 -18.93 10.63 -5.98
CA GLU A 330 -18.38 10.44 -4.63
C GLU A 330 -16.84 10.39 -4.61
N PHE A 331 -16.23 11.07 -3.64
CA PHE A 331 -14.81 10.94 -3.30
C PHE A 331 -14.60 10.08 -2.03
N PRO A 332 -13.39 9.52 -1.80
CA PRO A 332 -13.12 8.60 -0.66
C PRO A 332 -13.56 9.13 0.71
N TRP A 333 -13.55 10.45 0.89
CA TRP A 333 -13.98 11.10 2.12
C TRP A 333 -15.50 11.21 2.33
N GLY A 334 -16.30 10.59 1.45
CA GLY A 334 -17.74 10.40 1.62
C GLY A 334 -18.59 11.60 1.23
N THR A 335 -18.07 12.50 0.38
CA THR A 335 -18.82 13.62 -0.19
C THR A 335 -18.53 13.75 -1.68
N ALA A 336 -19.37 14.50 -2.39
CA ALA A 336 -19.13 14.90 -3.78
C ALA A 336 -18.26 16.18 -3.90
N GLU A 337 -17.80 16.73 -2.77
CA GLU A 337 -17.25 18.07 -2.69
C GLU A 337 -15.79 18.07 -2.21
N LYS A 338 -14.94 18.87 -2.86
CA LYS A 338 -13.51 19.05 -2.51
C LYS A 338 -13.26 20.27 -1.62
N GLN A 339 -14.24 21.15 -1.45
CA GLN A 339 -14.07 22.49 -0.86
C GLN A 339 -13.47 22.51 0.56
N HIS A 340 -13.72 21.47 1.35
CA HIS A 340 -13.23 21.34 2.72
C HIS A 340 -11.89 20.60 2.83
N LEU A 341 -11.41 20.01 1.74
CA LEU A 341 -10.18 19.23 1.73
C LEU A 341 -8.99 20.11 2.10
N ALA A 342 -8.34 19.76 3.20
CA ALA A 342 -7.16 20.45 3.72
C ALA A 342 -5.85 19.75 3.33
N ARG A 343 -5.92 18.56 2.71
CA ARG A 343 -4.76 17.79 2.28
C ARG A 343 -4.45 18.06 0.81
N PHE A 344 -3.22 18.44 0.48
CA PHE A 344 -2.83 18.84 -0.87
C PHE A 344 -1.34 18.62 -1.13
N VAL A 345 -0.96 18.62 -2.43
CA VAL A 345 0.45 18.67 -2.87
C VAL A 345 0.86 20.14 -2.96
N ASP A 346 1.89 20.53 -2.21
CA ASP A 346 2.38 21.92 -2.20
C ASP A 346 3.39 22.21 -3.33
N LEU A 347 3.95 23.42 -3.33
CA LEU A 347 4.92 23.84 -4.35
C LEU A 347 6.30 23.15 -4.23
N ASP A 348 6.57 22.51 -3.11
CA ASP A 348 7.76 21.66 -2.93
C ASP A 348 7.48 20.19 -3.33
N ASP A 349 6.29 19.93 -3.89
CA ASP A 349 5.74 18.63 -4.26
C ASP A 349 5.54 17.65 -3.08
N GLU A 350 5.45 18.17 -1.86
CA GLU A 350 5.14 17.41 -0.66
C GLU A 350 3.64 17.32 -0.43
N VAL A 351 3.17 16.16 0.03
CA VAL A 351 1.79 16.05 0.52
C VAL A 351 1.72 16.63 1.93
N LYS A 352 0.91 17.67 2.13
CA LYS A 352 0.78 18.40 3.40
C LYS A 352 -0.68 18.68 3.74
N TYR A 353 -0.90 19.05 5.00
CA TYR A 353 -2.16 19.65 5.44
C TYR A 353 -2.05 21.18 5.44
N ARG A 354 -3.18 21.87 5.30
CA ARG A 354 -3.29 23.32 5.56
C ARG A 354 -2.87 23.65 7.00
N ASP A 355 -2.39 24.87 7.21
CA ASP A 355 -1.93 25.35 8.51
C ASP A 355 -2.96 25.13 9.62
N GLY A 356 -2.50 24.61 10.76
CA GLY A 356 -3.34 24.32 11.93
C GLY A 356 -4.13 23.01 11.86
N ILE A 357 -4.09 22.30 10.72
CA ILE A 357 -4.70 20.98 10.57
C ILE A 357 -3.62 19.91 10.75
N THR A 358 -3.90 18.94 11.61
CA THR A 358 -3.03 17.77 11.82
C THR A 358 -3.87 16.52 11.89
N GLU A 359 -3.32 15.40 11.44
CA GLU A 359 -4.05 14.12 11.43
C GLU A 359 -4.54 13.67 12.82
N SER A 360 -3.94 14.18 13.90
CA SER A 360 -4.42 13.94 15.28
C SER A 360 -5.89 14.37 15.49
N GLN A 361 -6.40 15.28 14.67
CA GLN A 361 -7.77 15.79 14.73
C GLN A 361 -8.77 14.93 13.91
N LEU A 362 -8.31 13.96 13.13
CA LEU A 362 -9.15 13.12 12.27
C LEU A 362 -10.10 12.25 13.12
N THR A 363 -11.38 12.28 12.77
CA THR A 363 -12.45 11.44 13.32
C THR A 363 -13.34 10.93 12.18
N ALA A 364 -14.21 9.97 12.48
CA ALA A 364 -15.24 9.51 11.54
C ALA A 364 -16.08 10.66 10.93
N SER A 365 -16.35 11.72 11.70
CA SER A 365 -17.26 12.81 11.33
C SER A 365 -16.60 13.92 10.51
N ASN A 366 -15.27 14.04 10.51
CA ASN A 366 -14.57 15.11 9.81
C ASN A 366 -13.63 14.61 8.69
N ARG A 367 -13.74 13.33 8.30
CA ARG A 367 -13.03 12.74 7.15
C ARG A 367 -12.98 13.63 5.89
N PRO A 368 -14.05 14.38 5.51
CA PRO A 368 -14.01 15.33 4.38
C PRO A 368 -12.90 16.37 4.44
N VAL A 369 -12.47 16.77 5.63
CA VAL A 369 -11.36 17.72 5.80
C VAL A 369 -10.01 17.06 5.50
N PHE A 370 -9.86 15.78 5.85
CA PHE A 370 -8.60 15.06 5.76
C PHE A 370 -8.41 14.30 4.46
N GLY A 371 -9.47 14.11 3.68
CA GLY A 371 -9.46 13.24 2.50
C GLY A 371 -9.47 11.76 2.85
N ALA A 372 -9.91 11.41 4.06
CA ALA A 372 -9.82 10.05 4.59
C ALA A 372 -10.95 9.14 4.10
N ALA A 373 -10.57 8.00 3.54
CA ALA A 373 -11.45 6.91 3.16
C ALA A 373 -12.31 6.39 4.33
N ALA A 374 -13.36 5.62 4.05
CA ALA A 374 -14.18 4.98 5.08
C ALA A 374 -13.35 4.08 6.02
N CYS A 375 -12.34 3.39 5.50
CA CYS A 375 -11.40 2.59 6.31
C CYS A 375 -10.31 3.42 7.01
N GLY A 376 -10.21 4.73 6.73
CA GLY A 376 -9.18 5.62 7.27
C GLY A 376 -7.90 5.75 6.41
N ALA A 377 -7.85 5.12 5.23
CA ALA A 377 -6.75 5.31 4.28
C ALA A 377 -6.77 6.75 3.75
N LEU A 378 -5.61 7.33 3.53
CA LEU A 378 -5.45 8.68 3.00
C LEU A 378 -4.96 8.63 1.54
N ASP A 379 -5.31 9.66 0.78
CA ASP A 379 -4.83 9.87 -0.59
C ASP A 379 -5.27 8.81 -1.61
N LEU A 380 -6.33 8.02 -1.33
CA LEU A 380 -6.93 7.12 -2.33
C LEU A 380 -7.52 7.86 -3.53
N ALA A 381 -7.84 9.15 -3.37
CA ALA A 381 -8.03 10.05 -4.48
C ALA A 381 -7.08 11.23 -4.30
N GLY A 382 -6.39 11.64 -5.36
CA GLY A 382 -5.34 12.67 -5.26
C GLY A 382 -3.93 12.09 -5.16
N SER A 383 -2.95 12.99 -5.03
CA SER A 383 -1.51 12.67 -4.96
C SER A 383 -0.95 11.91 -6.17
N LEU A 384 -1.24 10.62 -6.32
CA LEU A 384 -0.76 9.74 -7.38
C LEU A 384 -1.87 8.78 -7.82
N TRP A 385 -1.91 8.48 -9.11
CA TRP A 385 -2.67 7.33 -9.60
C TRP A 385 -2.11 6.06 -8.99
N GLU A 386 -2.98 5.21 -8.46
CA GLU A 386 -2.59 3.93 -7.88
C GLU A 386 -2.88 2.81 -8.88
N ARG A 387 -1.87 1.99 -9.16
CA ARG A 387 -2.06 0.80 -9.98
C ARG A 387 -2.81 -0.28 -9.19
N VAL A 388 -3.79 -0.92 -9.83
CA VAL A 388 -4.63 -1.98 -9.25
C VAL A 388 -4.77 -3.17 -10.21
N VAL A 389 -5.03 -4.36 -9.67
CA VAL A 389 -5.45 -5.52 -10.48
C VAL A 389 -6.85 -5.27 -11.03
N SER A 390 -6.99 -5.44 -12.34
CA SER A 390 -8.19 -5.13 -13.10
C SER A 390 -9.02 -6.38 -13.39
N ILE A 391 -10.33 -6.32 -13.21
CA ILE A 391 -11.23 -7.35 -13.72
C ILE A 391 -11.45 -7.24 -15.23
N GLY A 392 -11.00 -6.15 -15.86
CA GLY A 392 -11.24 -5.88 -17.27
C GLY A 392 -10.31 -6.59 -18.25
N HIS A 393 -9.52 -7.54 -17.77
CA HIS A 393 -8.61 -8.34 -18.57
C HIS A 393 -8.50 -9.77 -17.99
N PRO A 394 -8.38 -10.83 -18.81
CA PRO A 394 -8.34 -12.21 -18.33
C PRO A 394 -7.19 -12.49 -17.35
N LEU A 395 -6.01 -11.88 -17.56
CA LEU A 395 -4.88 -12.02 -16.61
C LEU A 395 -5.19 -11.44 -15.24
N GLY A 396 -5.93 -10.33 -15.16
CA GLY A 396 -6.32 -9.77 -13.88
C GLY A 396 -7.40 -10.60 -13.20
N ARG A 397 -8.36 -11.15 -13.96
CA ARG A 397 -9.35 -12.10 -13.43
C ARG A 397 -8.74 -13.43 -12.94
N ALA A 398 -7.55 -13.79 -13.41
CA ALA A 398 -6.82 -14.97 -12.94
C ALA A 398 -6.09 -14.75 -11.60
N TYR A 399 -6.03 -13.53 -11.10
CA TYR A 399 -5.42 -13.18 -9.82
C TYR A 399 -6.15 -13.88 -8.65
N LEU A 400 -5.38 -14.59 -7.83
CA LEU A 400 -5.87 -15.32 -6.66
C LEU A 400 -5.63 -14.53 -5.37
N GLY A 401 -4.87 -13.44 -5.43
CA GLY A 401 -4.53 -12.66 -4.25
C GLY A 401 -3.54 -13.36 -3.33
N THR A 402 -2.64 -14.17 -3.89
CA THR A 402 -1.53 -14.73 -3.08
C THR A 402 -0.70 -13.58 -2.51
N HIS A 403 -0.18 -13.76 -1.30
CA HIS A 403 0.69 -12.76 -0.67
C HIS A 403 2.15 -12.98 -1.07
N GLY A 404 2.92 -11.90 -1.05
CA GLY A 404 4.38 -11.97 -1.12
C GLY A 404 4.96 -12.86 -0.05
N ASP A 405 6.04 -13.57 -0.39
CA ASP A 405 6.79 -14.40 0.56
C ASP A 405 8.07 -13.70 1.06
N GLY A 406 8.28 -12.47 0.61
CA GLY A 406 9.45 -11.68 0.94
C GLY A 406 10.67 -11.94 0.05
N ARG A 407 10.54 -12.71 -1.04
CA ARG A 407 11.65 -13.12 -1.90
C ARG A 407 11.40 -12.68 -3.33
N VAL A 408 12.15 -11.67 -3.75
CA VAL A 408 12.22 -11.32 -5.17
C VAL A 408 13.21 -12.19 -5.93
N SER A 409 12.98 -12.33 -7.23
CA SER A 409 13.88 -13.05 -8.15
C SER A 409 15.27 -12.39 -8.27
N GLY A 410 16.20 -13.06 -8.98
CA GLY A 410 17.54 -12.51 -9.24
C GLY A 410 17.55 -11.18 -10.01
N TYR A 411 16.51 -10.93 -10.80
CA TYR A 411 16.30 -9.64 -11.50
C TYR A 411 15.38 -8.68 -10.73
N GLY A 412 15.01 -9.01 -9.49
CA GLY A 412 14.21 -8.14 -8.64
C GLY A 412 12.70 -8.14 -8.92
N PHE A 413 12.18 -9.05 -9.75
CA PHE A 413 10.72 -9.22 -9.93
C PHE A 413 10.08 -9.98 -8.77
N ALA A 414 8.81 -9.68 -8.51
CA ALA A 414 7.95 -10.51 -7.67
C ALA A 414 7.90 -11.96 -8.20
N THR A 415 7.78 -12.91 -7.28
CA THR A 415 7.84 -14.34 -7.61
C THR A 415 6.46 -15.01 -7.73
N ASN A 416 5.41 -14.36 -7.23
CA ASN A 416 4.03 -14.84 -7.30
C ASN A 416 3.60 -15.17 -8.75
N GLU A 417 2.95 -16.32 -8.92
CA GLU A 417 2.56 -16.85 -10.24
C GLU A 417 1.23 -16.29 -10.75
N ASP A 418 0.29 -16.00 -9.85
CA ASP A 418 -1.05 -15.49 -10.17
C ASP A 418 -1.08 -13.98 -10.41
N TRP A 419 0.00 -13.26 -10.11
CA TRP A 419 0.07 -11.82 -10.28
C TRP A 419 0.24 -11.49 -11.77
N PRO A 420 -0.54 -10.55 -12.33
CA PRO A 420 -0.25 -9.99 -13.63
C PRO A 420 1.21 -9.52 -13.71
N ARG A 421 1.84 -9.66 -14.87
CA ARG A 421 3.24 -9.29 -15.08
C ARG A 421 3.37 -8.37 -16.25
N GLY A 422 4.35 -7.48 -16.21
CA GLY A 422 4.83 -6.73 -17.35
C GLY A 422 4.57 -5.24 -17.23
N ASP A 423 5.51 -4.49 -17.78
CA ASP A 423 5.45 -3.03 -17.92
C ASP A 423 5.26 -2.63 -19.40
N ASP A 424 4.82 -3.56 -20.26
CA ASP A 424 4.52 -3.29 -21.66
C ASP A 424 3.02 -3.07 -21.89
N GLU A 425 2.70 -2.30 -22.93
CA GLU A 425 1.31 -1.93 -23.28
C GLU A 425 0.45 -3.14 -23.69
N ARG A 426 1.04 -4.33 -23.83
CA ARG A 426 0.37 -5.57 -24.25
C ARG A 426 0.07 -6.49 -23.07
N SER A 427 0.81 -6.32 -21.98
CA SER A 427 0.70 -7.03 -20.73
C SER A 427 -0.47 -6.45 -19.95
N GLY A 428 -1.64 -7.06 -20.07
CA GLY A 428 -2.86 -6.61 -19.39
C GLY A 428 -3.01 -7.19 -17.98
N GLY A 429 -4.13 -6.87 -17.32
CA GLY A 429 -4.48 -7.42 -15.99
C GLY A 429 -4.41 -6.43 -14.84
N PHE A 430 -3.97 -5.21 -15.12
CA PHE A 430 -3.93 -4.11 -14.17
C PHE A 430 -4.28 -2.78 -14.85
N GLY A 431 -4.56 -1.77 -14.05
CA GLY A 431 -4.86 -0.41 -14.50
C GLY A 431 -4.75 0.58 -13.35
N TYR A 432 -5.43 1.72 -13.44
CA TYR A 432 -5.24 2.84 -12.51
C TYR A 432 -6.54 3.31 -11.85
N ARG A 433 -6.45 3.76 -10.58
CA ARG A 433 -7.54 4.41 -9.82
C ARG A 433 -7.03 5.64 -9.06
N GLY A 434 -7.94 6.50 -8.61
CA GLY A 434 -7.66 7.60 -7.66
C GLY A 434 -7.37 8.99 -8.25
N GLY A 435 -6.85 9.08 -9.47
CA GLY A 435 -6.37 10.36 -10.01
C GLY A 435 -4.96 10.70 -9.53
N GLY A 436 -4.30 11.67 -10.15
CA GLY A 436 -2.91 11.99 -9.78
C GLY A 436 -2.49 13.41 -10.14
N TYR A 437 -1.49 13.90 -9.41
CA TYR A 437 -0.88 15.20 -9.65
C TYR A 437 0.17 15.13 -10.77
N TYR A 438 0.14 16.09 -11.70
CA TYR A 438 1.03 16.12 -12.87
C TYR A 438 2.03 17.27 -12.87
N GLU A 439 1.62 18.48 -12.49
CA GLU A 439 2.45 19.70 -12.53
C GLU A 439 1.80 20.84 -11.75
N HIS A 440 2.59 21.85 -11.36
CA HIS A 440 2.09 23.03 -10.66
C HIS A 440 1.11 23.81 -11.54
N GLY A 441 0.04 24.31 -10.93
CA GLY A 441 -0.93 25.18 -11.61
C GLY A 441 -1.85 24.49 -12.61
N LYS A 442 -1.75 23.15 -12.78
CA LYS A 442 -2.71 22.40 -13.58
C LYS A 442 -4.11 22.53 -12.98
N PRO A 443 -5.12 22.94 -13.76
CA PRO A 443 -6.48 23.12 -13.24
C PRO A 443 -7.03 21.85 -12.60
N GLU A 444 -7.74 22.00 -11.49
CA GLU A 444 -8.46 20.88 -10.90
C GLU A 444 -9.52 20.36 -11.86
N GLY A 445 -9.70 19.05 -11.88
CA GLY A 445 -10.73 18.36 -12.66
C GLY A 445 -11.04 17.00 -12.06
N ASP A 446 -11.74 16.16 -12.82
CA ASP A 446 -12.20 14.85 -12.34
C ASP A 446 -11.11 13.77 -12.29
N PHE A 447 -9.89 14.13 -12.67
CA PHE A 447 -8.71 13.26 -12.65
C PHE A 447 -7.49 13.94 -12.05
N ASN A 448 -7.52 15.27 -11.93
CA ASN A 448 -6.39 16.08 -11.47
C ASN A 448 -6.77 16.86 -10.20
N PRO A 449 -6.13 16.58 -9.06
CA PRO A 449 -5.51 15.29 -8.76
C PRO A 449 -6.55 14.25 -8.30
N HIS A 450 -7.77 14.67 -7.92
CA HIS A 450 -8.75 13.81 -7.27
C HIS A 450 -9.75 13.21 -8.26
N SER A 451 -9.78 11.88 -8.38
CA SER A 451 -10.79 11.17 -9.15
C SER A 451 -11.91 10.59 -8.29
N PRO A 452 -13.19 10.67 -8.72
CA PRO A 452 -14.29 10.03 -8.00
C PRO A 452 -14.11 8.52 -7.90
N ILE A 453 -14.60 7.94 -6.81
CA ILE A 453 -14.43 6.53 -6.49
C ILE A 453 -14.92 5.66 -7.66
N GLY A 454 -16.12 5.92 -8.18
CA GLY A 454 -16.72 5.07 -9.22
C GLY A 454 -16.16 5.29 -10.63
N TRP A 455 -15.25 6.24 -10.85
CA TRP A 455 -14.75 6.58 -12.19
C TRP A 455 -13.52 5.75 -12.55
N ARG A 456 -13.65 4.88 -13.54
CA ARG A 456 -12.74 3.79 -13.90
C ARG A 456 -12.08 3.96 -15.26
N ASN A 457 -11.93 5.18 -15.76
CA ASN A 457 -11.43 5.46 -17.11
C ASN A 457 -10.15 4.72 -17.48
N PHE A 458 -9.25 4.48 -16.54
CA PHE A 458 -7.96 3.81 -16.81
C PHE A 458 -7.85 2.47 -16.07
N ALA A 459 -8.93 1.97 -15.48
CA ALA A 459 -8.90 0.78 -14.63
C ALA A 459 -8.59 -0.51 -15.39
N ALA A 460 -8.81 -0.54 -16.71
CA ALA A 460 -8.47 -1.66 -17.59
C ALA A 460 -7.31 -1.36 -18.56
N TRP A 461 -6.59 -0.25 -18.34
CA TRP A 461 -5.48 0.17 -19.18
C TRP A 461 -4.15 -0.11 -18.49
N SER A 462 -3.37 -1.05 -19.03
CA SER A 462 -2.07 -1.44 -18.49
C SER A 462 -0.90 -0.61 -19.02
N GLY A 463 -1.15 0.28 -19.99
CA GLY A 463 -0.13 1.13 -20.58
C GLY A 463 0.41 2.21 -19.64
N GLY A 464 1.34 3.01 -20.15
CA GLY A 464 1.91 4.16 -19.45
C GLY A 464 3.30 3.89 -18.87
N PRO A 465 4.31 4.72 -19.20
CA PRO A 465 5.65 4.59 -18.62
C PRO A 465 5.63 4.98 -17.14
N ARG A 466 6.76 4.80 -16.45
CA ARG A 466 7.01 5.48 -15.17
C ARG A 466 6.74 6.99 -15.34
N SER A 467 5.90 7.56 -14.49
CA SER A 467 5.45 8.95 -14.59
C SER A 467 5.44 9.63 -13.22
N ILE A 468 5.54 10.96 -13.23
CA ILE A 468 5.39 11.82 -12.04
C ILE A 468 4.09 11.56 -11.28
N ALA A 469 3.05 11.12 -11.99
CA ALA A 469 1.71 10.94 -11.45
C ALA A 469 1.38 9.48 -11.08
N TYR A 470 2.30 8.52 -11.24
CA TYR A 470 2.00 7.09 -11.05
C TYR A 470 2.72 6.52 -9.83
N GLY A 471 1.92 6.01 -8.89
CA GLY A 471 2.36 5.37 -7.66
C GLY A 471 1.74 3.97 -7.50
N PHE A 472 1.77 3.48 -6.26
CA PHE A 472 1.30 2.15 -5.93
C PHE A 472 0.92 2.07 -4.45
N ARG A 473 -0.06 1.22 -4.15
CA ARG A 473 -0.48 0.89 -2.79
C ARG A 473 -0.66 -0.61 -2.65
N CYS A 474 -0.13 -1.15 -1.57
CA CYS A 474 -0.21 -2.58 -1.29
C CYS A 474 -1.30 -2.88 -0.25
N VAL A 475 -1.79 -4.11 -0.28
CA VAL A 475 -2.79 -4.64 0.66
C VAL A 475 -2.35 -6.01 1.16
N ARG A 476 -3.03 -6.51 2.18
CA ARG A 476 -2.91 -7.89 2.65
C ARG A 476 -4.22 -8.37 3.25
N THR A 477 -4.71 -9.50 2.78
CA THR A 477 -5.91 -10.16 3.34
C THR A 477 -5.61 -10.60 4.78
N ARG A 478 -6.57 -10.40 5.69
CA ARG A 478 -6.43 -10.79 7.09
C ARG A 478 -6.51 -12.30 7.28
#